data_AF-A0A7H8R8Q2-F1
#
_entry.id   AF-A0A7H8R8Q2-F1
#
_cell.length_a   1.000
_cell.length_b   1.000
_cell.length_c   1.000
_cell.angle_alpha   90.00
_cell.angle_beta   90.00
_cell.angle_gamma   90.00
#
_symmetry.space_group_name_H-M   'P 1'
#
loop_
_entity.id
_entity.type
_entity.pdbx_description
1 polymer ?
#
loop_
_entity_poly.entity_id
_entity_poly.type
_entity_poly.pdbx_seq_one_letter_code
_entity_poly.pdbx_strand_id
1 'polypeptide(L)'
;MPQGFTRRAIGGLLAAGILLIIWRTSQYQQQPLRSSILHGHGSDTTTPNTQNGDVQIPGVKIPDVNIPDVKAPDVKTPDVKPSDPKPEAPKTGDHKTTEVPRRRVGKVSMLYGYENWYYERALESHKRHADRWNYPMHILEEEISVGYWNKPNYVLSLIIQELTKPPDEQLEWLMWVDADSIIINPAIPADIFLPPADMSEIHFVSSKDQNGLNTGIVFFHVHSWTISFLIEVLAFPLYFPDWDLGVSADQQAMAAIMTKTTVGPEGHGYADGMVYLPRPWINTYEWHHDYEGKKGDMLVHFPGLQEDRWPHMQKWIEIVEKTPLEWEVPLHETVYPDLTREFWVKFRAARDLARKVENELSAAKPGTRVAAREDAVKALRDALRQHADEPELLQERVDGLQAAIRTDASR
;
A
#
# COMPACT_ATOMS: atom_id res chain seq x y z
N MET A 1 -42.53 22.50 -19.79
CA MET A 1 -42.20 21.34 -20.62
C MET A 1 -41.94 21.80 -22.05
N PRO A 2 -40.77 21.52 -22.64
CA PRO A 2 -40.65 21.33 -24.07
C PRO A 2 -40.45 19.85 -24.39
N GLN A 3 -41.34 19.33 -25.22
CA GLN A 3 -41.26 18.02 -25.84
C GLN A 3 -40.19 18.04 -26.94
N GLY A 4 -39.54 16.89 -27.19
CA GLY A 4 -39.02 16.61 -28.54
C GLY A 4 -37.63 16.00 -28.71
N PHE A 5 -37.13 15.14 -27.81
CA PHE A 5 -36.06 14.22 -28.21
C PHE A 5 -36.67 12.93 -28.76
N THR A 6 -36.84 12.87 -30.08
CA THR A 6 -37.38 11.69 -30.77
C THR A 6 -36.42 10.50 -30.67
N ARG A 7 -36.97 9.29 -30.44
CA ARG A 7 -36.25 7.99 -30.33
C ARG A 7 -35.22 7.70 -31.46
N ARG A 8 -35.29 8.40 -32.60
CA ARG A 8 -34.30 8.30 -33.69
C ARG A 8 -32.94 8.93 -33.35
N ALA A 9 -32.88 9.95 -32.49
CA ALA A 9 -31.63 10.59 -32.09
C ALA A 9 -30.79 9.71 -31.14
N ILE A 10 -31.46 8.95 -30.27
CA ILE A 10 -30.82 8.00 -29.35
C ILE A 10 -30.30 6.78 -30.12
N GLY A 11 -31.05 6.29 -31.11
CA GLY A 11 -30.60 5.21 -32.00
C GLY A 11 -29.38 5.59 -32.85
N GLY A 12 -29.30 6.83 -33.33
CA GLY A 12 -28.15 7.33 -34.09
C GLY A 12 -26.87 7.46 -33.26
N LEU A 13 -26.98 7.92 -32.01
CA LEU A 13 -25.83 8.05 -31.10
C LEU A 13 -25.32 6.70 -30.60
N LEU A 14 -26.21 5.74 -30.33
CA LEU A 14 -25.82 4.36 -29.96
C LEU A 14 -25.18 3.62 -31.14
N ALA A 15 -25.70 3.78 -32.37
CA ALA A 15 -25.10 3.20 -33.55
C ALA A 15 -23.71 3.80 -33.87
N ALA A 16 -23.54 5.11 -33.69
CA ALA A 16 -22.24 5.77 -33.86
C ALA A 16 -21.21 5.32 -32.80
N GLY A 17 -21.63 5.14 -31.55
CA GLY A 17 -20.76 4.61 -30.48
C GLY A 17 -20.33 3.17 -30.73
N ILE A 18 -21.25 2.31 -31.16
CA ILE A 18 -20.95 0.90 -31.48
C ILE A 18 -20.06 0.79 -32.72
N LEU A 19 -20.28 1.62 -33.75
CA LEU A 19 -19.43 1.65 -34.94
C LEU A 19 -18.03 2.21 -34.63
N LEU A 20 -17.88 3.16 -33.70
CA LEU A 20 -16.57 3.63 -33.25
C LEU A 20 -15.81 2.53 -32.49
N ILE A 21 -16.51 1.76 -31.66
CA ILE A 21 -15.92 0.62 -30.94
C ILE A 21 -15.50 -0.47 -31.92
N ILE A 22 -16.36 -0.84 -32.88
CA ILE A 22 -16.05 -1.85 -33.92
C ILE A 22 -14.89 -1.39 -34.82
N TRP A 23 -14.86 -0.10 -35.22
CA TRP A 23 -13.77 0.46 -36.00
C TRP A 23 -12.45 0.45 -35.20
N ARG A 24 -12.49 0.76 -33.91
CA ARG A 24 -11.32 0.76 -33.02
C ARG A 24 -10.81 -0.67 -32.73
N THR A 25 -11.69 -1.65 -32.55
CA THR A 25 -11.30 -3.07 -32.37
C THR A 25 -10.79 -3.69 -33.67
N SER A 26 -11.29 -3.26 -34.83
CA SER A 26 -10.82 -3.73 -36.14
C SER A 26 -9.40 -3.27 -36.49
N GLN A 27 -8.92 -2.15 -35.92
CA GLN A 27 -7.53 -1.71 -36.08
C GLN A 27 -6.55 -2.51 -35.22
N TYR A 28 -7.00 -3.11 -34.12
CA TYR A 28 -6.18 -3.97 -33.25
C TYR A 28 -6.02 -5.40 -33.80
N GLN A 29 -6.98 -5.89 -34.60
CA GLN A 29 -6.95 -7.27 -35.11
C GLN A 29 -6.07 -7.50 -36.36
N GLN A 30 -5.39 -6.47 -36.88
CA GLN A 30 -4.61 -6.57 -38.14
C GLN A 30 -3.09 -6.63 -37.97
N GLN A 31 -2.57 -6.92 -36.76
CA GLN A 31 -1.18 -7.34 -36.62
C GLN A 31 -1.08 -8.71 -35.92
N PRO A 32 -0.66 -9.77 -36.63
CA PRO A 32 -0.24 -10.98 -35.95
C PRO A 32 1.03 -10.66 -35.15
N LEU A 33 0.95 -10.81 -33.82
CA LEU A 33 2.08 -10.70 -32.91
C LEU A 33 3.17 -11.70 -33.33
N ARG A 34 4.27 -11.19 -33.92
CA ARG A 34 5.53 -11.91 -33.97
C ARG A 34 6.15 -11.90 -32.59
N SER A 35 6.41 -13.08 -32.07
CA SER A 35 7.25 -13.33 -30.89
C SER A 35 8.68 -12.87 -31.18
N SER A 36 9.07 -11.68 -30.70
CA SER A 36 10.49 -11.31 -30.57
C SER A 36 10.65 -10.01 -29.80
N ILE A 37 10.87 -10.08 -28.48
CA ILE A 37 11.83 -9.19 -27.80
C ILE A 37 12.56 -10.06 -26.76
N LEU A 38 13.59 -10.74 -27.26
CA LEU A 38 14.76 -11.24 -26.54
C LEU A 38 15.95 -10.58 -27.24
N HIS A 39 16.87 -9.98 -26.47
CA HIS A 39 18.20 -9.43 -26.81
C HIS A 39 18.31 -7.96 -27.30
N GLY A 40 19.05 -7.15 -26.52
CA GLY A 40 20.11 -6.26 -27.02
C GLY A 40 21.45 -6.76 -26.47
N HIS A 41 22.36 -7.31 -27.29
CA HIS A 41 23.55 -6.65 -27.89
C HIS A 41 24.46 -5.96 -26.84
N GLY A 42 25.73 -6.31 -26.64
CA GLY A 42 26.67 -7.23 -27.29
C GLY A 42 28.08 -6.63 -27.22
N SER A 43 29.06 -7.37 -26.68
CA SER A 43 30.48 -7.17 -26.99
C SER A 43 31.29 -8.45 -26.72
N ASP A 44 31.77 -9.04 -27.82
CA ASP A 44 32.91 -9.91 -28.03
C ASP A 44 33.39 -10.84 -26.89
N THR A 45 33.31 -12.16 -27.12
CA THR A 45 34.49 -13.02 -27.40
C THR A 45 34.10 -14.49 -27.64
N THR A 46 34.46 -14.99 -28.83
CA THR A 46 34.87 -16.37 -29.17
C THR A 46 34.32 -17.55 -28.35
N THR A 47 33.36 -18.28 -28.91
CA THR A 47 33.02 -19.67 -28.55
C THR A 47 33.82 -20.68 -29.38
N PRO A 48 34.30 -21.79 -28.79
CA PRO A 48 34.40 -23.06 -29.49
C PRO A 48 33.25 -24.01 -29.10
N ASN A 49 32.63 -24.50 -30.17
CA ASN A 49 31.75 -25.64 -30.34
C ASN A 49 31.94 -26.78 -29.30
N THR A 50 30.85 -27.26 -28.68
CA THR A 50 30.83 -28.60 -28.05
C THR A 50 29.47 -29.25 -28.22
N GLN A 51 29.51 -30.52 -28.61
CA GLN A 51 28.40 -31.38 -29.03
C GLN A 51 27.42 -31.68 -27.90
N ASN A 52 26.13 -31.75 -28.25
CA ASN A 52 25.07 -32.30 -27.41
C ASN A 52 25.35 -33.79 -27.11
N GLY A 53 25.58 -34.10 -25.83
CA GLY A 53 25.49 -35.45 -25.29
C GLY A 53 24.18 -35.58 -24.52
N ASP A 54 23.35 -36.56 -24.92
CA ASP A 54 22.13 -36.95 -24.20
C ASP A 54 22.50 -37.44 -22.80
N VAL A 55 22.05 -36.72 -21.76
CA VAL A 55 22.13 -37.16 -20.37
C VAL A 55 20.83 -37.89 -20.03
N GLN A 56 20.89 -39.21 -19.92
CA GLN A 56 19.83 -40.00 -19.29
C GLN A 56 19.86 -39.79 -17.77
N ILE A 57 18.74 -39.30 -17.22
CA ILE A 57 18.54 -39.24 -15.76
C ILE A 57 18.04 -40.61 -15.29
N PRO A 58 18.69 -41.29 -14.32
CA PRO A 58 18.18 -42.54 -13.77
C PRO A 58 16.94 -42.29 -12.91
N GLY A 59 15.90 -43.09 -13.09
CA GLY A 59 14.67 -43.02 -12.30
C GLY A 59 14.95 -43.28 -10.81
N VAL A 60 14.63 -42.30 -9.97
CA VAL A 60 14.66 -42.42 -8.51
C VAL A 60 13.45 -43.26 -8.06
N LYS A 61 13.71 -44.42 -7.45
CA LYS A 61 12.70 -45.18 -6.72
C LYS A 61 12.54 -44.60 -5.32
N ILE A 62 11.34 -44.12 -5.00
CA ILE A 62 10.94 -43.73 -3.64
C ILE A 62 10.63 -45.02 -2.87
N PRO A 63 11.22 -45.27 -1.69
CA PRO A 63 10.84 -46.41 -0.87
C PRO A 63 9.54 -46.12 -0.10
N ASP A 64 8.67 -47.12 -0.01
CA ASP A 64 7.45 -47.07 0.80
C ASP A 64 7.79 -46.94 2.29
N VAL A 65 7.34 -45.85 2.91
CA VAL A 65 7.47 -45.62 4.36
C VAL A 65 6.27 -46.23 5.06
N ASN A 66 6.52 -47.28 5.85
CA ASN A 66 5.52 -47.91 6.70
C ASN A 66 5.45 -47.15 8.03
N ILE A 67 4.35 -46.46 8.31
CA ILE A 67 4.10 -45.77 9.58
C ILE A 67 3.46 -46.78 10.55
N PRO A 68 4.07 -47.10 11.69
CA PRO A 68 3.45 -47.97 12.68
C PRO A 68 2.39 -47.22 13.50
N ASP A 69 1.25 -47.87 13.73
CA ASP A 69 0.18 -47.37 14.59
C ASP A 69 0.65 -47.18 16.04
N VAL A 70 0.71 -45.93 16.51
CA VAL A 70 1.00 -45.60 17.90
C VAL A 70 -0.32 -45.58 18.68
N LYS A 71 -0.52 -46.55 19.56
CA LYS A 71 -1.57 -46.49 20.60
C LYS A 71 -1.11 -45.57 21.73
N ALA A 72 -1.88 -44.51 21.99
CA ALA A 72 -1.69 -43.67 23.17
C ALA A 72 -1.99 -44.46 24.47
N PRO A 73 -1.23 -44.24 25.56
CA PRO A 73 -1.53 -44.85 26.84
C PRO A 73 -2.60 -44.06 27.61
N ASP A 74 -3.53 -44.78 28.23
CA ASP A 74 -4.53 -44.23 29.15
C ASP A 74 -3.84 -43.72 30.43
N VAL A 75 -3.79 -42.40 30.62
CA VAL A 75 -3.35 -41.77 31.87
C VAL A 75 -4.58 -41.47 32.72
N LYS A 76 -4.71 -42.17 33.85
CA LYS A 76 -5.66 -41.83 34.92
C LYS A 76 -5.09 -40.69 35.76
N THR A 77 -5.79 -39.56 35.82
CA THR A 77 -5.51 -38.49 36.79
C THR A 77 -6.07 -38.84 38.17
N PRO A 78 -5.37 -38.53 39.28
CA PRO A 78 -5.97 -38.58 40.61
C PRO A 78 -6.68 -37.26 40.95
N ASP A 79 -7.86 -37.38 41.54
CA ASP A 79 -8.61 -36.28 42.15
C ASP A 79 -7.88 -35.72 43.38
N VAL A 80 -7.52 -34.43 43.35
CA VAL A 80 -7.06 -33.69 44.53
C VAL A 80 -7.91 -32.44 44.71
N LYS A 81 -8.62 -32.39 45.84
CA LYS A 81 -9.40 -31.23 46.33
C LYS A 81 -8.47 -30.26 47.08
N PRO A 82 -8.61 -28.92 46.92
CA PRO A 82 -7.70 -27.96 47.56
C PRO A 82 -8.21 -27.50 48.93
N SER A 83 -7.31 -27.24 49.87
CA SER A 83 -7.59 -26.53 51.14
C SER A 83 -6.42 -25.62 51.57
N ASP A 84 -6.70 -24.31 51.53
CA ASP A 84 -6.17 -23.16 52.30
C ASP A 84 -4.70 -22.69 52.16
N PRO A 85 -4.35 -21.45 52.58
CA PRO A 85 -4.92 -20.15 52.24
C PRO A 85 -3.88 -19.16 51.65
N LYS A 86 -4.41 -18.07 51.08
CA LYS A 86 -3.75 -16.98 50.32
C LYS A 86 -2.74 -16.14 51.13
N PRO A 87 -1.54 -15.82 50.58
CA PRO A 87 -0.79 -14.62 50.96
C PRO A 87 -1.22 -13.43 50.09
N GLU A 88 -1.51 -12.29 50.72
CA GLU A 88 -1.87 -11.04 50.04
C GLU A 88 -0.72 -10.51 49.19
N ALA A 89 -0.97 -10.35 47.88
CA ALA A 89 -0.15 -9.54 46.99
C ALA A 89 -0.67 -8.08 47.00
N PRO A 90 0.21 -7.07 46.80
CA PRO A 90 -0.17 -5.67 46.86
C PRO A 90 -1.17 -5.32 45.75
N LYS A 91 -2.17 -4.51 46.07
CA LYS A 91 -3.16 -3.98 45.11
C LYS A 91 -2.44 -3.10 44.09
N THR A 92 -2.10 -3.65 42.92
CA THR A 92 -1.87 -2.87 41.71
C THR A 92 -3.22 -2.40 41.20
N GLY A 93 -3.42 -1.08 41.17
CA GLY A 93 -4.64 -0.47 40.68
C GLY A 93 -4.93 -0.86 39.24
N ASP A 94 -6.22 -1.03 38.94
CA ASP A 94 -6.73 -1.21 37.58
C ASP A 94 -6.37 0.01 36.72
N HIS A 95 -5.20 -0.01 36.10
CA HIS A 95 -5.01 0.72 34.86
C HIS A 95 -5.86 0.01 33.81
N LYS A 96 -7.11 0.45 33.66
CA LYS A 96 -7.85 0.25 32.41
C LYS A 96 -7.03 0.91 31.30
N THR A 97 -6.15 0.14 30.66
CA THR A 97 -5.71 0.41 29.31
C THR A 97 -6.97 0.39 28.45
N THR A 98 -7.50 1.56 28.13
CA THR A 98 -8.47 1.70 27.05
C THR A 98 -7.76 1.24 25.78
N GLU A 99 -7.94 -0.02 25.41
CA GLU A 99 -7.54 -0.53 24.10
C GLU A 99 -8.23 0.35 23.05
N VAL A 100 -7.42 1.03 22.25
CA VAL A 100 -7.92 1.76 21.08
C VAL A 100 -8.52 0.72 20.15
N PRO A 101 -9.79 0.85 19.73
CA PRO A 101 -10.40 -0.11 18.81
C PRO A 101 -9.56 -0.24 17.54
N ARG A 102 -9.26 -1.49 17.15
CA ARG A 102 -8.55 -1.79 15.90
C ARG A 102 -9.32 -1.26 14.70
N ARG A 103 -8.61 -0.80 13.67
CA ARG A 103 -9.23 -0.34 12.42
C ARG A 103 -9.64 -1.55 11.58
N ARG A 104 -10.76 -1.47 10.87
CA ARG A 104 -11.18 -2.56 9.96
C ARG A 104 -10.40 -2.47 8.65
N VAL A 105 -9.41 -3.33 8.47
CA VAL A 105 -8.54 -3.34 7.28
C VAL A 105 -8.82 -4.59 6.45
N GLY A 106 -8.97 -4.43 5.14
CA GLY A 106 -8.86 -5.53 4.17
C GLY A 106 -7.54 -5.46 3.42
N LYS A 107 -6.92 -6.60 3.15
CA LYS A 107 -5.76 -6.68 2.26
C LYS A 107 -6.20 -6.95 0.83
N VAL A 108 -5.50 -6.38 -0.12
CA VAL A 108 -5.81 -6.46 -1.55
C VAL A 108 -4.55 -6.77 -2.34
N SER A 109 -4.63 -7.71 -3.27
CA SER A 109 -3.57 -7.99 -4.24
C SER A 109 -4.16 -8.48 -5.56
N MET A 110 -3.29 -8.83 -6.50
CA MET A 110 -3.66 -9.48 -7.76
C MET A 110 -2.61 -10.53 -8.13
N LEU A 111 -3.06 -11.67 -8.63
CA LEU A 111 -2.20 -12.72 -9.17
C LEU A 111 -3.02 -13.51 -10.20
N TYR A 112 -2.64 -13.39 -11.46
CA TYR A 112 -3.31 -14.04 -12.59
C TYR A 112 -2.30 -14.34 -13.70
N GLY A 113 -2.70 -15.17 -14.67
CA GLY A 113 -1.83 -15.61 -15.77
C GLY A 113 -1.13 -16.93 -15.47
N TYR A 114 0.12 -17.09 -15.92
CA TYR A 114 0.88 -18.32 -15.67
C TYR A 114 1.21 -18.48 -14.19
N GLU A 115 1.16 -19.72 -13.72
CA GLU A 115 1.55 -20.10 -12.35
C GLU A 115 2.95 -19.56 -12.02
N ASN A 116 3.06 -18.92 -10.86
CA ASN A 116 4.33 -18.44 -10.34
C ASN A 116 4.38 -18.76 -8.85
N TRP A 117 5.06 -19.86 -8.54
CA TRP A 117 5.13 -20.41 -7.19
C TRP A 117 5.75 -19.43 -6.17
N TYR A 118 6.62 -18.52 -6.60
CA TYR A 118 7.20 -17.51 -5.71
C TYR A 118 6.13 -16.52 -5.25
N TYR A 119 5.33 -16.00 -6.18
CA TYR A 119 4.25 -15.08 -5.87
C TYR A 119 3.14 -15.75 -5.07
N GLU A 120 2.78 -17.00 -5.41
CA GLU A 120 1.79 -17.75 -4.65
C GLU A 120 2.19 -17.91 -3.18
N ARG A 121 3.45 -18.29 -2.92
CA ARG A 121 3.97 -18.44 -1.55
C ARG A 121 4.16 -17.09 -0.84
N ALA A 122 4.53 -16.05 -1.57
CA ALA A 122 4.57 -14.70 -1.04
C ALA A 122 3.17 -14.23 -0.60
N LEU A 123 2.15 -14.42 -1.42
CA LEU A 123 0.75 -14.14 -1.06
C LEU A 123 0.26 -15.05 0.07
N GLU A 124 0.72 -16.29 0.16
CA GLU A 124 0.40 -17.16 1.29
C GLU A 124 0.95 -16.59 2.62
N SER A 125 2.11 -15.92 2.61
CA SER A 125 2.59 -15.19 3.79
C SER A 125 1.65 -14.04 4.19
N HIS A 126 1.06 -13.34 3.21
CA HIS A 126 0.06 -12.30 3.45
C HIS A 126 -1.26 -12.86 3.96
N LYS A 127 -1.71 -14.01 3.46
CA LYS A 127 -2.92 -14.71 3.95
C LYS A 127 -2.76 -15.13 5.41
N ARG A 128 -1.65 -15.79 5.78
CA ARG A 128 -1.37 -16.14 7.18
C ARG A 128 -1.36 -14.92 8.11
N HIS A 129 -0.82 -13.79 7.64
CA HIS A 129 -0.86 -12.54 8.37
C HIS A 129 -2.28 -11.97 8.49
N ALA A 130 -3.04 -12.01 7.41
CA ALA A 130 -4.43 -11.58 7.39
C ALA A 130 -5.28 -12.39 8.38
N ASP A 131 -5.14 -13.72 8.38
CA ASP A 131 -5.81 -14.63 9.31
C ASP A 131 -5.48 -14.33 10.77
N ARG A 132 -4.20 -14.07 11.07
CA ARG A 132 -3.76 -13.73 12.44
C ARG A 132 -4.44 -12.47 12.97
N TRP A 133 -4.69 -11.50 12.11
CA TRP A 133 -5.26 -10.20 12.49
C TRP A 133 -6.73 -10.02 12.09
N ASN A 134 -7.36 -11.07 11.58
CA ASN A 134 -8.74 -11.07 11.11
C ASN A 134 -9.00 -10.00 10.03
N TYR A 135 -8.09 -9.88 9.06
CA TYR A 135 -8.27 -9.07 7.86
C TYR A 135 -8.81 -9.95 6.73
N PRO A 136 -9.88 -9.54 6.01
CA PRO A 136 -10.19 -10.19 4.74
C PRO A 136 -9.06 -9.96 3.73
N MET A 137 -8.80 -10.97 2.89
CA MET A 137 -7.85 -10.88 1.78
C MET A 137 -8.60 -10.98 0.45
N HIS A 138 -8.44 -9.97 -0.40
CA HIS A 138 -9.04 -9.89 -1.73
C HIS A 138 -7.95 -10.05 -2.79
N ILE A 139 -8.00 -11.11 -3.59
CA ILE A 139 -7.05 -11.35 -4.67
C ILE A 139 -7.80 -11.28 -5.99
N LEU A 140 -7.38 -10.40 -6.89
CA LEU A 140 -7.86 -10.43 -8.27
C LEU A 140 -7.14 -11.56 -9.01
N GLU A 141 -7.90 -12.57 -9.44
CA GLU A 141 -7.40 -13.77 -10.10
C GLU A 141 -7.57 -13.75 -11.62
N GLU A 142 -8.19 -12.70 -12.16
CA GLU A 142 -8.46 -12.54 -13.60
C GLU A 142 -8.11 -11.13 -14.08
N GLU A 143 -7.55 -11.01 -15.28
CA GLU A 143 -7.24 -9.71 -15.88
C GLU A 143 -8.54 -8.99 -16.29
N ILE A 144 -8.77 -7.79 -15.74
CA ILE A 144 -9.96 -6.96 -16.01
C ILE A 144 -9.65 -5.71 -16.84
N SER A 145 -8.38 -5.34 -16.93
CA SER A 145 -7.87 -4.20 -17.68
C SER A 145 -6.47 -4.49 -18.19
N VAL A 146 -5.94 -3.69 -19.11
CA VAL A 146 -4.60 -3.90 -19.65
C VAL A 146 -3.54 -3.54 -18.60
N GLY A 147 -2.68 -4.50 -18.26
CA GLY A 147 -1.43 -4.27 -17.52
C GLY A 147 -1.62 -3.60 -16.15
N TYR A 148 -0.86 -2.53 -15.89
CA TYR A 148 -0.81 -1.83 -14.60
C TYR A 148 -2.14 -1.19 -14.16
N TRP A 149 -3.11 -1.04 -15.07
CA TRP A 149 -4.41 -0.47 -14.74
C TRP A 149 -5.31 -1.42 -13.92
N ASN A 150 -4.97 -2.70 -13.76
CA ASN A 150 -5.76 -3.62 -12.92
C ASN A 150 -5.82 -3.18 -11.45
N LYS A 151 -4.72 -2.66 -10.89
CA LYS A 151 -4.66 -2.15 -9.51
C LYS A 151 -5.72 -1.08 -9.23
N PRO A 152 -5.72 0.10 -9.91
CA PRO A 152 -6.72 1.13 -9.65
C PRO A 152 -8.16 0.68 -9.98
N ASN A 153 -8.36 -0.14 -11.02
CA ASN A 153 -9.71 -0.65 -11.35
C ASN A 153 -10.25 -1.57 -10.25
N TYR A 154 -9.43 -2.50 -9.77
CA TYR A 154 -9.85 -3.47 -8.77
C TYR A 154 -10.10 -2.79 -7.42
N VAL A 155 -9.17 -1.93 -6.98
CA VAL A 155 -9.35 -1.13 -5.76
C VAL A 155 -10.62 -0.29 -5.85
N LEU A 156 -10.86 0.40 -6.97
CA LEU A 156 -12.10 1.18 -7.17
C LEU A 156 -13.34 0.30 -7.01
N SER A 157 -13.33 -0.91 -7.58
CA SER A 157 -14.46 -1.84 -7.47
C SER A 157 -14.74 -2.26 -6.02
N LEU A 158 -13.69 -2.49 -5.23
CA LEU A 158 -13.81 -2.87 -3.82
C LEU A 158 -14.28 -1.69 -2.96
N ILE A 159 -13.74 -0.49 -3.18
CA ILE A 159 -14.18 0.72 -2.49
C ILE A 159 -15.68 0.95 -2.70
N ILE A 160 -16.17 0.81 -3.94
CA ILE A 160 -17.60 0.95 -4.24
C ILE A 160 -18.41 -0.12 -3.50
N GLN A 161 -17.98 -1.39 -3.52
CA GLN A 161 -18.67 -2.46 -2.81
C GLN A 161 -18.73 -2.21 -1.30
N GLU A 162 -17.62 -1.83 -0.67
CA GLU A 162 -17.58 -1.50 0.75
C GLU A 162 -18.48 -0.31 1.10
N LEU A 163 -18.57 0.70 0.23
CA LEU A 163 -19.47 1.86 0.40
C LEU A 163 -20.96 1.53 0.27
N THR A 164 -21.32 0.35 -0.24
CA THR A 164 -22.71 -0.13 -0.26
C THR A 164 -23.13 -0.88 1.02
N LYS A 165 -22.17 -1.20 1.90
CA LYS A 165 -22.44 -1.93 3.15
C LYS A 165 -22.91 -0.98 4.27
N PRO A 166 -23.59 -1.51 5.31
CA PRO A 166 -23.80 -0.78 6.56
C PRO A 166 -22.48 -0.29 7.18
N PRO A 167 -22.44 0.87 7.85
CA PRO A 167 -21.19 1.45 8.40
C PRO A 167 -20.43 0.56 9.38
N ASP A 168 -21.12 -0.32 10.10
CA ASP A 168 -20.56 -1.27 11.06
C ASP A 168 -19.97 -2.54 10.42
N GLU A 169 -20.37 -2.85 9.18
CA GLU A 169 -19.85 -3.97 8.38
C GLU A 169 -18.77 -3.54 7.39
N GLN A 170 -18.72 -2.25 7.05
CA GLN A 170 -17.80 -1.68 6.08
C GLN A 170 -16.34 -1.72 6.57
N LEU A 171 -15.43 -2.15 5.70
CA LEU A 171 -14.00 -1.93 5.92
C LEU A 171 -13.68 -0.43 5.95
N GLU A 172 -12.75 -0.03 6.79
CA GLU A 172 -12.29 1.37 6.85
C GLU A 172 -11.14 1.62 5.88
N TRP A 173 -10.25 0.64 5.69
CA TRP A 173 -9.08 0.77 4.84
C TRP A 173 -8.83 -0.49 4.02
N LEU A 174 -8.32 -0.31 2.81
CA LEU A 174 -7.76 -1.36 1.97
C LEU A 174 -6.25 -1.19 1.89
N MET A 175 -5.49 -2.20 2.33
CA MET A 175 -4.05 -2.29 2.15
C MET A 175 -3.74 -3.04 0.85
N TRP A 176 -3.33 -2.33 -0.18
CA TRP A 176 -2.80 -2.95 -1.38
C TRP A 176 -1.38 -3.48 -1.13
N VAL A 177 -1.10 -4.69 -1.62
CA VAL A 177 0.23 -5.30 -1.63
C VAL A 177 0.55 -5.90 -3.00
N ASP A 178 1.69 -5.54 -3.59
CA ASP A 178 2.21 -6.21 -4.78
C ASP A 178 2.61 -7.66 -4.45
N ALA A 179 2.44 -8.57 -5.42
CA ALA A 179 2.63 -10.01 -5.23
C ALA A 179 4.09 -10.42 -4.99
N ASP A 180 5.03 -9.52 -5.26
CA ASP A 180 6.46 -9.63 -4.93
C ASP A 180 6.78 -8.98 -3.58
N SER A 181 5.91 -9.16 -2.58
CA SER A 181 6.18 -8.78 -1.19
C SER A 181 5.87 -9.93 -0.24
N ILE A 182 6.69 -10.10 0.79
CA ILE A 182 6.60 -11.20 1.76
C ILE A 182 6.47 -10.63 3.17
N ILE A 183 5.51 -11.12 3.96
CA ILE A 183 5.45 -10.84 5.40
C ILE A 183 6.54 -11.63 6.12
N ILE A 184 7.45 -10.91 6.80
CA ILE A 184 8.57 -11.52 7.53
C ILE A 184 8.38 -11.45 9.05
N ASN A 185 7.61 -10.50 9.55
CA ASN A 185 7.18 -10.45 10.95
C ASN A 185 5.64 -10.40 11.03
N PRO A 186 4.97 -11.55 11.19
CA PRO A 186 3.52 -11.58 11.22
C PRO A 186 2.91 -10.94 12.48
N ALA A 187 3.72 -10.63 13.50
CA ALA A 187 3.26 -9.99 14.73
C ALA A 187 3.00 -8.49 14.60
N ILE A 188 3.27 -7.88 13.44
CA ILE A 188 3.03 -6.44 13.21
C ILE A 188 1.69 -6.27 12.48
N PRO A 189 0.67 -5.68 13.10
CA PRO A 189 -0.65 -5.54 12.49
C PRO A 189 -0.65 -4.36 11.49
N ALA A 190 -1.35 -4.50 10.36
CA ALA A 190 -1.35 -3.49 9.30
C ALA A 190 -1.94 -2.12 9.73
N ASP A 191 -2.93 -2.14 10.62
CA ASP A 191 -3.63 -0.94 11.11
C ASP A 191 -2.79 -0.05 12.04
N ILE A 192 -1.64 -0.50 12.55
CA ILE A 192 -0.77 0.34 13.39
C ILE A 192 -0.20 1.55 12.63
N PHE A 193 -0.08 1.43 11.31
CA PHE A 193 0.46 2.46 10.44
C PHE A 193 -0.57 3.50 10.04
N LEU A 194 -1.87 3.25 10.30
CA LEU A 194 -2.95 4.11 9.84
C LEU A 194 -3.06 5.39 10.67
N PRO A 195 -3.57 6.49 10.08
CA PRO A 195 -3.87 7.69 10.82
C PRO A 195 -4.88 7.42 11.94
N PRO A 196 -4.78 8.14 13.07
CA PRO A 196 -5.82 8.12 14.10
C PRO A 196 -7.19 8.44 13.52
N ALA A 197 -8.26 7.84 14.09
CA ALA A 197 -9.61 7.90 13.53
C ALA A 197 -10.19 9.32 13.37
N ASP A 198 -9.72 10.27 14.16
CA ASP A 198 -10.12 11.68 14.11
C ASP A 198 -9.36 12.50 13.05
N MET A 199 -8.38 11.91 12.34
CA MET A 199 -7.79 12.47 11.13
C MET A 199 -8.52 11.96 9.88
N SER A 200 -9.83 12.17 9.82
CA SER A 200 -10.68 11.64 8.76
C SER A 200 -10.42 12.25 7.39
N GLU A 201 -9.65 13.33 7.30
CA GLU A 201 -9.25 13.95 6.03
C GLU A 201 -8.15 13.17 5.29
N ILE A 202 -7.46 12.24 5.95
CA ILE A 202 -6.44 11.41 5.31
C ILE A 202 -7.12 10.21 4.66
N HIS A 203 -6.87 10.04 3.37
CA HIS A 203 -7.51 9.04 2.53
C HIS A 203 -6.52 8.13 1.80
N PHE A 204 -5.24 8.49 1.76
CA PHE A 204 -4.20 7.70 1.10
C PHE A 204 -2.90 7.71 1.92
N VAL A 205 -2.36 6.54 2.24
CA VAL A 205 -1.07 6.41 2.94
C VAL A 205 -0.14 5.55 2.11
N SER A 206 1.08 6.04 1.90
CA SER A 206 2.06 5.40 1.01
C SER A 206 3.48 5.67 1.47
N SER A 207 4.45 5.12 0.75
CA SER A 207 5.86 5.47 0.86
C SER A 207 6.39 6.15 -0.41
N LYS A 208 7.60 6.72 -0.33
CA LYS A 208 8.38 7.16 -1.50
C LYS A 208 9.61 6.28 -1.73
N ASP A 209 10.02 6.20 -2.98
CA ASP A 209 11.33 5.72 -3.39
C ASP A 209 12.05 6.77 -4.25
N GLN A 210 13.16 6.38 -4.90
CA GLN A 210 13.94 7.27 -5.77
C GLN A 210 13.15 7.87 -6.95
N ASN A 211 11.99 7.31 -7.29
CA ASN A 211 11.10 7.76 -8.36
C ASN A 211 9.87 8.53 -7.83
N GLY A 212 9.83 8.87 -6.54
CA GLY A 212 8.69 9.54 -5.92
C GLY A 212 7.70 8.55 -5.31
N LEU A 213 6.39 8.74 -5.54
CA LEU A 213 5.34 7.85 -5.04
C LEU A 213 5.65 6.40 -5.42
N ASN A 214 5.65 5.49 -4.44
CA ASN A 214 5.67 4.05 -4.68
C ASN A 214 4.34 3.41 -4.29
N THR A 215 3.72 2.66 -5.21
CA THR A 215 2.39 2.05 -5.03
C THR A 215 2.42 0.55 -4.75
N GLY A 216 3.58 0.01 -4.40
CA GLY A 216 3.75 -1.42 -4.12
C GLY A 216 3.08 -1.85 -2.82
N ILE A 217 3.15 -1.00 -1.79
CA ILE A 217 2.40 -1.16 -0.54
C ILE A 217 1.74 0.16 -0.17
N VAL A 218 0.41 0.24 -0.24
CA VAL A 218 -0.35 1.47 0.03
C VAL A 218 -1.66 1.19 0.75
N PHE A 219 -2.16 2.19 1.46
CA PHE A 219 -3.47 2.13 2.11
C PHE A 219 -4.44 3.12 1.47
N PHE A 220 -5.59 2.62 1.07
CA PHE A 220 -6.72 3.40 0.56
C PHE A 220 -7.83 3.45 1.59
N HIS A 221 -8.27 4.64 1.98
CA HIS A 221 -9.44 4.80 2.84
C HIS A 221 -10.71 4.48 2.02
N VAL A 222 -11.60 3.68 2.59
CA VAL A 222 -12.94 3.45 2.03
C VAL A 222 -13.77 4.72 2.18
N HIS A 223 -13.70 5.58 1.16
CA HIS A 223 -14.34 6.89 1.18
C HIS A 223 -14.65 7.38 -0.24
N SER A 224 -15.65 8.25 -0.39
CA SER A 224 -16.01 8.86 -1.68
C SER A 224 -14.86 9.67 -2.30
N TRP A 225 -14.00 10.26 -1.47
CA TRP A 225 -12.76 10.91 -1.90
C TRP A 225 -11.89 9.96 -2.75
N THR A 226 -11.76 8.70 -2.32
CA THR A 226 -10.94 7.69 -3.01
C THR A 226 -11.56 7.29 -4.34
N ILE A 227 -12.90 7.27 -4.44
CA ILE A 227 -13.59 7.09 -5.73
C ILE A 227 -13.22 8.21 -6.70
N SER A 228 -13.34 9.46 -6.29
CA SER A 228 -12.99 10.61 -7.14
C SER A 228 -11.55 10.57 -7.59
N PHE A 229 -10.63 10.27 -6.67
CA PHE A 229 -9.21 10.12 -6.94
C PHE A 229 -8.95 9.04 -8.01
N LEU A 230 -9.45 7.81 -7.79
CA LEU A 230 -9.22 6.69 -8.71
C LEU A 230 -9.87 6.90 -10.08
N ILE A 231 -11.03 7.56 -10.16
CA ILE A 231 -11.65 7.93 -11.45
C ILE A 231 -10.74 8.89 -12.22
N GLU A 232 -10.18 9.90 -11.57
CA GLU A 232 -9.26 10.84 -12.23
C GLU A 232 -7.95 10.16 -12.66
N VAL A 233 -7.44 9.22 -11.87
CA VAL A 233 -6.27 8.39 -12.22
C VAL A 233 -6.56 7.55 -13.46
N LEU A 234 -7.68 6.84 -13.49
CA LEU A 234 -8.08 5.99 -14.63
C LEU A 234 -8.38 6.82 -15.89
N ALA A 235 -8.86 8.06 -15.73
CA ALA A 235 -9.12 8.96 -16.83
C ALA A 235 -7.89 9.75 -17.29
N PHE A 236 -6.78 9.73 -16.53
CA PHE A 236 -5.55 10.46 -16.84
C PHE A 236 -5.07 10.29 -18.28
N PRO A 237 -4.90 9.07 -18.83
CA PRO A 237 -4.43 8.89 -20.21
C PRO A 237 -5.42 9.42 -21.27
N LEU A 238 -6.70 9.64 -20.91
CA LEU A 238 -7.69 10.23 -21.82
C LEU A 238 -7.54 11.75 -21.93
N TYR A 239 -7.16 12.41 -20.84
CA TYR A 239 -6.99 13.86 -20.79
C TYR A 239 -5.56 14.30 -21.13
N PHE A 240 -4.58 13.43 -20.89
CA PHE A 240 -3.16 13.69 -21.12
C PHE A 240 -2.53 12.60 -22.00
N PRO A 241 -3.01 12.42 -23.25
CA PRO A 241 -2.56 11.34 -24.13
C PRO A 241 -1.06 11.43 -24.51
N ASP A 242 -0.49 12.63 -24.43
CA ASP A 242 0.92 12.88 -24.76
C ASP A 242 1.86 12.78 -23.55
N TRP A 243 1.32 12.52 -22.35
CA TRP A 243 2.13 12.36 -21.15
C TRP A 243 2.76 10.96 -21.12
N ASP A 244 4.09 10.91 -21.11
CA ASP A 244 4.81 9.64 -20.98
C ASP A 244 4.71 9.12 -19.53
N LEU A 245 3.88 8.10 -19.35
CA LEU A 245 3.66 7.44 -18.06
C LEU A 245 4.72 6.36 -17.75
N GLY A 246 5.63 6.08 -18.69
CA GLY A 246 6.69 5.10 -18.52
C GLY A 246 6.18 3.68 -18.22
N VAL A 247 6.99 2.92 -17.46
CA VAL A 247 6.73 1.49 -17.18
C VAL A 247 5.72 1.27 -16.05
N SER A 248 5.53 2.21 -15.13
CA SER A 248 4.61 2.08 -13.99
C SER A 248 3.47 3.09 -14.14
N ALA A 249 2.66 2.91 -15.18
CA ALA A 249 1.77 3.96 -15.66
C ALA A 249 0.68 4.36 -14.66
N ASP A 250 0.16 3.40 -13.89
CA ASP A 250 -0.82 3.64 -12.83
C ASP A 250 -0.20 4.50 -11.71
N GLN A 251 1.01 4.17 -11.27
CA GLN A 251 1.75 4.91 -10.25
C GLN A 251 2.05 6.34 -10.67
N GLN A 252 2.50 6.55 -11.91
CA GLN A 252 2.79 7.90 -12.41
C GLN A 252 1.51 8.73 -12.55
N ALA A 253 0.40 8.13 -13.00
CA ALA A 253 -0.89 8.80 -13.03
C ALA A 253 -1.39 9.14 -11.62
N MET A 254 -1.28 8.21 -10.65
CA MET A 254 -1.59 8.46 -9.24
C MET A 254 -0.77 9.63 -8.68
N ALA A 255 0.54 9.63 -8.90
CA ALA A 255 1.43 10.70 -8.44
C ALA A 255 1.02 12.06 -9.02
N ALA A 256 0.76 12.13 -10.33
CA ALA A 256 0.37 13.36 -11.00
C ALA A 256 -0.97 13.91 -10.47
N ILE A 257 -2.00 13.06 -10.34
CA ILE A 257 -3.31 13.47 -9.80
C ILE A 257 -3.18 13.93 -8.35
N MET A 258 -2.35 13.27 -7.55
CA MET A 258 -2.20 13.59 -6.12
C MET A 258 -1.60 14.97 -5.87
N THR A 259 -0.85 15.53 -6.82
CA THR A 259 -0.30 16.91 -6.69
C THR A 259 -1.35 18.02 -6.73
N LYS A 260 -2.58 17.70 -7.16
CA LYS A 260 -3.65 18.70 -7.29
C LYS A 260 -4.01 19.28 -5.91
N THR A 261 -3.89 20.59 -5.79
CA THR A 261 -4.29 21.41 -4.63
C THR A 261 -5.56 22.21 -4.89
N THR A 262 -6.10 22.10 -6.10
CA THR A 262 -7.36 22.65 -6.55
C THR A 262 -8.01 21.63 -7.47
N VAL A 263 -9.34 21.67 -7.60
CA VAL A 263 -10.13 20.72 -8.43
C VAL A 263 -10.05 19.28 -7.91
N GLY A 264 -11.20 18.69 -7.63
CA GLY A 264 -11.33 17.38 -6.96
C GLY A 264 -12.51 17.42 -5.98
N PRO A 265 -12.56 16.54 -4.97
CA PRO A 265 -13.56 16.58 -3.91
C PRO A 265 -13.64 17.96 -3.28
N GLU A 266 -14.84 18.55 -3.31
CA GLU A 266 -15.14 19.88 -2.74
C GLU A 266 -14.28 21.02 -3.32
N GLY A 267 -13.58 20.80 -4.44
CA GLY A 267 -12.69 21.77 -5.08
C GLY A 267 -11.31 21.90 -4.44
N HIS A 268 -10.99 21.09 -3.43
CA HIS A 268 -9.74 21.18 -2.65
C HIS A 268 -8.57 20.35 -3.22
N GLY A 269 -8.81 19.53 -4.25
CA GLY A 269 -7.79 18.62 -4.76
C GLY A 269 -7.57 17.40 -3.87
N TYR A 270 -6.40 16.79 -4.01
CA TYR A 270 -6.04 15.52 -3.37
C TYR A 270 -4.79 15.62 -2.47
N ALA A 271 -3.95 16.64 -2.66
CA ALA A 271 -2.64 16.72 -2.03
C ALA A 271 -2.69 16.66 -0.49
N ASP A 272 -3.69 17.26 0.14
CA ASP A 272 -3.84 17.27 1.60
C ASP A 272 -4.47 15.98 2.17
N GLY A 273 -4.99 15.10 1.31
CA GLY A 273 -5.58 13.82 1.70
C GLY A 273 -4.57 12.66 1.72
N MET A 274 -3.30 12.93 1.44
CA MET A 274 -2.23 11.93 1.37
C MET A 274 -1.14 12.16 2.43
N VAL A 275 -0.59 11.07 2.95
CA VAL A 275 0.60 11.09 3.80
C VAL A 275 1.63 10.05 3.35
N TYR A 276 2.90 10.46 3.31
CA TYR A 276 4.03 9.56 3.17
C TYR A 276 4.52 9.07 4.54
N LEU A 277 4.62 7.76 4.71
CA LEU A 277 5.35 7.13 5.80
C LEU A 277 6.78 6.79 5.37
N PRO A 278 7.73 6.69 6.32
CA PRO A 278 9.05 6.16 6.04
C PRO A 278 8.96 4.78 5.39
N ARG A 279 9.57 4.65 4.21
CA ARG A 279 9.47 3.45 3.38
C ARG A 279 9.80 2.15 4.13
N PRO A 280 10.86 2.06 4.97
CA PRO A 280 11.17 0.85 5.73
C PRO A 280 10.12 0.39 6.75
N TRP A 281 9.04 1.16 6.96
CA TRP A 281 7.98 0.75 7.89
C TRP A 281 6.95 -0.15 7.22
N ILE A 282 6.57 0.21 5.99
CA ILE A 282 5.46 -0.42 5.27
C ILE A 282 5.88 -1.05 3.95
N ASN A 283 7.05 -0.72 3.43
CA ASN A 283 7.48 -1.05 2.07
C ASN A 283 9.00 -1.20 1.97
N THR A 284 9.57 -2.00 2.89
CA THR A 284 11.01 -2.20 3.04
C THR A 284 11.60 -2.99 1.89
N TYR A 285 12.66 -2.50 1.27
CA TYR A 285 13.20 -3.13 0.06
C TYR A 285 14.23 -4.22 0.36
N GLU A 286 14.19 -5.25 -0.47
CA GLU A 286 15.37 -6.05 -0.78
C GLU A 286 16.10 -5.40 -1.96
N TRP A 287 17.36 -5.03 -1.77
CA TRP A 287 18.27 -4.64 -2.84
C TRP A 287 19.07 -5.86 -3.32
N HIS A 288 19.71 -5.75 -4.49
CA HIS A 288 20.58 -6.83 -5.01
C HIS A 288 21.64 -7.34 -4.03
N HIS A 289 22.08 -6.50 -3.09
CA HIS A 289 23.17 -6.83 -2.17
C HIS A 289 22.74 -6.91 -0.70
N ASP A 290 21.59 -6.36 -0.33
CA ASP A 290 21.19 -6.34 1.08
C ASP A 290 19.70 -6.05 1.28
N TYR A 291 19.20 -6.47 2.43
CA TYR A 291 17.90 -6.05 2.94
C TYR A 291 18.05 -4.69 3.62
N GLU A 292 17.22 -3.72 3.23
CA GLU A 292 17.27 -2.38 3.83
C GLU A 292 16.85 -2.36 5.30
N GLY A 293 15.96 -3.27 5.67
CA GLY A 293 15.36 -3.28 6.99
C GLY A 293 16.21 -3.98 8.03
N LYS A 294 15.54 -4.36 9.11
CA LYS A 294 16.10 -5.10 10.22
C LYS A 294 15.12 -6.12 10.75
N LYS A 295 15.62 -7.05 11.57
CA LYS A 295 14.77 -7.98 12.30
C LYS A 295 13.70 -7.24 13.10
N GLY A 296 12.45 -7.69 12.97
CA GLY A 296 11.28 -7.08 13.58
C GLY A 296 10.47 -6.21 12.62
N ASP A 297 11.00 -5.84 11.45
CA ASP A 297 10.24 -5.12 10.42
C ASP A 297 9.15 -6.00 9.82
N MET A 298 8.04 -5.40 9.34
CA MET A 298 6.84 -6.13 8.94
C MET A 298 7.05 -7.03 7.70
N LEU A 299 7.67 -6.50 6.65
CA LEU A 299 7.73 -7.13 5.34
C LEU A 299 9.02 -6.82 4.58
N VAL A 300 9.20 -7.53 3.47
CA VAL A 300 10.19 -7.26 2.43
C VAL A 300 9.49 -7.18 1.07
N HIS A 301 9.89 -6.23 0.24
CA HIS A 301 9.38 -6.00 -1.12
C HIS A 301 10.55 -6.07 -2.11
N PHE A 302 10.33 -6.66 -3.29
CA PHE A 302 11.38 -6.92 -4.29
C PHE A 302 11.22 -6.09 -5.59
N PRO A 303 11.03 -4.77 -5.53
CA PRO A 303 10.75 -3.98 -6.72
C PRO A 303 12.01 -3.82 -7.58
N GLY A 304 11.82 -3.93 -8.90
CA GLY A 304 12.87 -3.57 -9.85
C GLY A 304 14.10 -4.48 -9.85
N LEU A 305 14.02 -5.69 -9.29
CA LEU A 305 15.10 -6.70 -9.36
C LEU A 305 15.03 -7.59 -10.62
N GLN A 306 13.98 -7.43 -11.45
CA GLN A 306 13.74 -8.28 -12.64
C GLN A 306 13.87 -9.78 -12.30
N GLU A 307 14.72 -10.52 -13.02
CA GLU A 307 14.94 -11.97 -12.82
C GLU A 307 15.82 -12.27 -11.60
N ASP A 308 16.61 -11.30 -11.13
CA ASP A 308 17.41 -11.47 -9.91
C ASP A 308 16.50 -11.59 -8.67
N ARG A 309 15.23 -11.21 -8.77
CA ARG A 309 14.24 -11.34 -7.68
C ARG A 309 14.08 -12.77 -7.18
N TRP A 310 14.13 -13.78 -8.04
CA TRP A 310 13.75 -15.15 -7.69
C TRP A 310 14.60 -15.78 -6.58
N PRO A 311 15.95 -15.77 -6.65
CA PRO A 311 16.76 -16.29 -5.56
C PRO A 311 16.57 -15.51 -4.24
N HIS A 312 16.32 -14.19 -4.32
CA HIS A 312 16.04 -13.38 -3.12
C HIS A 312 14.69 -13.74 -2.50
N MET A 313 13.63 -13.86 -3.30
CA MET A 313 12.34 -14.34 -2.82
C MET A 313 12.45 -15.74 -2.25
N GLN A 314 13.18 -16.66 -2.90
CA GLN A 314 13.39 -18.01 -2.38
C GLN A 314 13.98 -17.99 -0.97
N LYS A 315 15.06 -17.22 -0.78
CA LYS A 315 15.73 -17.08 0.52
C LYS A 315 14.75 -16.64 1.61
N TRP A 316 13.97 -15.60 1.35
CA TRP A 316 12.99 -15.09 2.31
C TRP A 316 11.83 -16.04 2.56
N ILE A 317 11.30 -16.67 1.52
CA ILE A 317 10.28 -17.72 1.62
C ILE A 317 10.77 -18.86 2.51
N GLU A 318 12.01 -19.32 2.31
CA GLU A 318 12.59 -20.38 3.13
C GLU A 318 12.74 -19.98 4.60
N ILE A 319 13.16 -18.73 4.87
CA ILE A 319 13.22 -18.20 6.24
C ILE A 319 11.83 -18.21 6.89
N VAL A 320 10.82 -17.62 6.24
CA VAL A 320 9.50 -17.46 6.86
C VAL A 320 8.72 -18.78 6.98
N GLU A 321 9.06 -19.80 6.20
CA GLU A 321 8.42 -21.12 6.29
C GLU A 321 9.16 -22.10 7.20
N LYS A 322 10.50 -22.08 7.21
CA LYS A 322 11.31 -23.03 8.00
C LYS A 322 11.66 -22.49 9.38
N THR A 323 11.90 -21.19 9.50
CA THR A 323 12.30 -20.52 10.75
C THR A 323 11.45 -19.28 11.05
N PRO A 324 10.09 -19.37 11.05
CA PRO A 324 9.22 -18.19 11.21
C PRO A 324 9.50 -17.35 12.47
N LEU A 325 9.87 -18.00 13.58
CA LEU A 325 10.19 -17.33 14.85
C LEU A 325 11.53 -16.60 14.85
N GLU A 326 12.37 -16.81 13.83
CA GLU A 326 13.67 -16.15 13.72
C GLU A 326 13.52 -14.65 13.43
N TRP A 327 12.50 -14.28 12.65
CA TRP A 327 12.24 -12.89 12.27
C TRP A 327 11.02 -12.28 12.98
N GLU A 328 10.17 -13.11 13.58
CA GLU A 328 9.06 -12.64 14.39
C GLU A 328 9.57 -11.97 15.68
N VAL A 329 9.23 -10.69 15.84
CA VAL A 329 9.42 -9.94 17.08
C VAL A 329 8.04 -9.47 17.54
N PRO A 330 7.60 -9.78 18.78
CA PRO A 330 6.30 -9.35 19.28
C PRO A 330 6.12 -7.83 19.18
N LEU A 331 4.91 -7.38 18.84
CA LEU A 331 4.62 -5.96 18.60
C LEU A 331 5.13 -5.02 19.70
N HIS A 332 4.94 -5.40 20.97
CA HIS A 332 5.32 -4.60 22.14
C HIS A 332 6.84 -4.54 22.37
N GLU A 333 7.60 -5.42 21.74
CA GLU A 333 9.07 -5.41 21.75
C GLU A 333 9.64 -4.66 20.53
N THR A 334 8.80 -4.32 19.55
CA THR A 334 9.21 -3.50 18.40
C THR A 334 9.12 -2.01 18.70
N VAL A 335 9.72 -1.21 17.83
CA VAL A 335 9.63 0.26 17.89
C VAL A 335 8.30 0.81 17.39
N TYR A 336 7.51 0.03 16.64
CA TYR A 336 6.32 0.53 15.93
C TYR A 336 5.27 1.20 16.83
N PRO A 337 4.94 0.70 18.05
CA PRO A 337 3.93 1.34 18.91
C PRO A 337 4.26 2.80 19.27
N ASP A 338 5.52 3.09 19.59
CA ASP A 338 5.95 4.44 19.94
C ASP A 338 6.19 5.27 18.69
N LEU A 339 6.82 4.66 17.68
CA LEU A 339 7.22 5.31 16.45
C LEU A 339 6.02 5.83 15.63
N THR A 340 4.98 5.00 15.46
CA THR A 340 3.76 5.41 14.75
C THR A 340 2.95 6.43 15.53
N ARG A 341 2.87 6.29 16.87
CA ARG A 341 2.19 7.26 17.74
C ARG A 341 2.87 8.62 17.65
N GLU A 342 4.19 8.67 17.78
CA GLU A 342 4.96 9.91 17.72
C GLU A 342 4.83 10.59 16.35
N PHE A 343 4.92 9.81 15.27
CA PHE A 343 4.72 10.31 13.91
C PHE A 343 3.37 11.01 13.76
N TRP A 344 2.28 10.34 14.12
CA TRP A 344 0.94 10.91 13.96
C TRP A 344 0.68 12.09 14.90
N VAL A 345 1.27 12.12 16.09
CA VAL A 345 1.23 13.28 16.99
C VAL A 345 1.94 14.49 16.39
N LYS A 346 3.14 14.31 15.83
CA LYS A 346 3.90 15.39 15.19
C LYS A 346 3.22 15.89 13.91
N PHE A 347 2.75 14.97 13.07
CA PHE A 347 1.99 15.29 11.86
C PHE A 347 0.75 16.13 12.20
N ARG A 348 -0.03 15.71 13.22
CA ARG A 348 -1.19 16.45 13.72
C ARG A 348 -0.85 17.89 14.08
N ALA A 349 0.17 18.06 14.92
CA ALA A 349 0.55 19.35 15.45
C ALA A 349 1.00 20.30 14.32
N ALA A 350 1.79 19.79 13.38
CA ALA A 350 2.23 20.53 12.21
C ALA A 350 1.04 20.94 11.31
N ARG A 351 0.14 20.00 11.00
CA ARG A 351 -1.09 20.26 10.22
C ARG A 351 -1.98 21.30 10.88
N ASP A 352 -2.23 21.16 12.18
CA ASP A 352 -3.11 22.05 12.93
C ASP A 352 -2.53 23.46 13.03
N LEU A 353 -1.20 23.57 13.17
CA LEU A 353 -0.50 24.85 13.11
C LEU A 353 -0.64 25.50 11.74
N ALA A 354 -0.42 24.76 10.65
CA ALA A 354 -0.56 25.29 9.29
C ALA A 354 -1.99 25.80 9.04
N ARG A 355 -3.00 24.97 9.37
CA ARG A 355 -4.42 25.32 9.22
C ARG A 355 -4.80 26.55 10.05
N LYS A 356 -4.29 26.65 11.28
CA LYS A 356 -4.52 27.82 12.13
C LYS A 356 -3.98 29.10 11.48
N VAL A 357 -2.74 29.07 11.00
CA VAL A 357 -2.12 30.25 10.37
C VAL A 357 -2.83 30.63 9.07
N GLU A 358 -3.21 29.67 8.23
CA GLU A 358 -3.98 29.95 7.00
C GLU A 358 -5.32 30.62 7.29
N ASN A 359 -6.02 30.18 8.34
CA ASN A 359 -7.28 30.79 8.77
C ASN A 359 -7.06 32.23 9.25
N GLU A 360 -5.99 32.48 10.01
CA GLU A 360 -5.62 33.83 10.46
C GLU A 360 -5.24 34.74 9.29
N LEU A 361 -4.49 34.22 8.31
CA LEU A 361 -4.11 34.93 7.09
C LEU A 361 -5.32 35.29 6.23
N SER A 362 -6.26 34.36 6.07
CA SER A 362 -7.51 34.58 5.33
C SER A 362 -8.42 35.63 5.98
N ALA A 363 -8.32 35.80 7.31
CA ALA A 363 -9.04 36.81 8.07
C ALA A 363 -8.29 38.15 8.21
N ALA A 364 -7.06 38.26 7.70
CA ALA A 364 -6.22 39.44 7.88
C ALA A 364 -6.78 40.66 7.13
N LYS A 365 -6.64 41.84 7.73
CA LYS A 365 -7.07 43.09 7.11
C LYS A 365 -6.18 43.45 5.91
N PRO A 366 -6.73 44.06 4.84
CA PRO A 366 -5.93 44.58 3.74
C PRO A 366 -4.82 45.52 4.26
N GLY A 367 -3.59 45.29 3.81
CA GLY A 367 -2.40 46.07 4.24
C GLY A 367 -1.62 45.47 5.41
N THR A 368 -2.07 44.37 6.01
CA THR A 368 -1.27 43.61 6.99
C THR A 368 -0.07 42.98 6.28
N ARG A 369 1.15 43.18 6.79
CA ARG A 369 2.35 42.53 6.24
C ARG A 369 2.36 41.06 6.69
N VAL A 370 2.11 40.15 5.75
CA VAL A 370 1.93 38.72 6.03
C VAL A 370 2.85 37.79 5.24
N ALA A 371 3.65 38.33 4.31
CA ALA A 371 4.46 37.55 3.36
C ALA A 371 5.34 36.47 4.03
N ALA A 372 5.97 36.78 5.17
CA ALA A 372 6.81 35.80 5.87
C ALA A 372 6.00 34.61 6.43
N ARG A 373 4.77 34.87 6.92
CA ARG A 373 3.86 33.80 7.37
C ARG A 373 3.28 33.02 6.20
N GLU A 374 2.95 33.69 5.09
CA GLU A 374 2.47 33.05 3.86
C GLU A 374 3.52 32.08 3.29
N ASP A 375 4.76 32.53 3.16
CA ASP A 375 5.86 31.70 2.66
C ASP A 375 6.14 30.53 3.61
N ALA A 376 6.18 30.78 4.92
CA ALA A 376 6.46 29.75 5.91
C ALA A 376 5.33 28.71 6.01
N VAL A 377 4.06 29.12 5.93
CA VAL A 377 2.94 28.19 5.98
C VAL A 377 2.85 27.35 4.71
N LYS A 378 3.15 27.94 3.55
CA LYS A 378 3.29 27.21 2.30
C LYS A 378 4.40 26.17 2.38
N ALA A 379 5.57 26.53 2.89
CA ALA A 379 6.68 25.59 3.07
C ALA A 379 6.32 24.43 4.02
N LEU A 380 5.57 24.70 5.09
CA LEU A 380 5.08 23.66 6.00
C LEU A 380 4.05 22.75 5.31
N ARG A 381 3.14 23.31 4.50
CA ARG A 381 2.20 22.52 3.69
C ARG A 381 2.90 21.62 2.70
N ASP A 382 3.90 22.14 2.01
CA ASP A 382 4.68 21.36 1.05
C ASP A 382 5.44 20.23 1.77
N ALA A 383 6.00 20.48 2.97
CA ALA A 383 6.60 19.44 3.79
C ALA A 383 5.60 18.38 4.28
N LEU A 384 4.41 18.77 4.73
CA LEU A 384 3.35 17.81 5.10
C LEU A 384 2.94 16.91 3.93
N ARG A 385 2.89 17.45 2.72
CA ARG A 385 2.45 16.73 1.50
C ARG A 385 3.55 15.83 0.92
N GLN A 386 4.79 16.29 0.95
CA GLN A 386 5.88 15.66 0.20
C GLN A 386 6.98 15.08 1.07
N HIS A 387 7.07 15.46 2.35
CA HIS A 387 8.21 15.15 3.23
C HIS A 387 7.77 14.81 4.66
N ALA A 388 6.55 14.31 4.85
CA ALA A 388 6.08 13.91 6.18
C ALA A 388 6.93 12.78 6.79
N ASP A 389 7.55 11.97 5.93
CA ASP A 389 8.50 10.89 6.24
C ASP A 389 9.90 11.38 6.63
N GLU A 390 10.17 12.69 6.57
CA GLU A 390 11.44 13.32 6.94
C GLU A 390 11.24 14.18 8.22
N PRO A 391 11.34 13.58 9.42
CA PRO A 391 10.93 14.23 10.67
C PRO A 391 11.74 15.49 11.00
N GLU A 392 13.03 15.53 10.65
CA GLU A 392 13.88 16.69 10.85
C GLU A 392 13.44 17.87 9.97
N LEU A 393 13.15 17.61 8.69
CA LEU A 393 12.70 18.63 7.75
C LEU A 393 11.31 19.17 8.15
N LEU A 394 10.39 18.29 8.54
CA LEU A 394 9.08 18.70 9.03
C LEU A 394 9.20 19.60 10.27
N GLN A 395 10.06 19.23 11.21
CA GLN A 395 10.30 20.04 12.41
C GLN A 395 10.93 21.40 12.06
N GLU A 396 11.89 21.44 11.14
CA GLU A 396 12.47 22.69 10.63
C GLU A 396 11.39 23.63 10.07
N ARG A 397 10.42 23.09 9.30
CA ARG A 397 9.31 23.89 8.76
C ARG A 397 8.35 24.38 9.84
N VAL A 398 8.09 23.57 10.87
CA VAL A 398 7.30 23.99 12.04
C VAL A 398 7.99 25.15 12.76
N ASP A 399 9.28 25.03 13.04
CA ASP A 399 10.06 26.06 13.74
C ASP A 399 10.13 27.36 12.92
N GLY A 400 10.32 27.24 11.61
CA GLY A 400 10.29 28.37 10.67
C GLY A 400 8.95 29.12 10.70
N LEU A 401 7.82 28.40 10.69
CA LEU A 401 6.50 29.01 10.80
C LEU A 401 6.29 29.69 12.16
N GLN A 402 6.73 29.06 13.26
CA GLN A 402 6.65 29.68 14.58
C GLN A 402 7.49 30.95 14.68
N ALA A 403 8.69 30.98 14.08
CA ALA A 403 9.53 32.18 14.02
C ALA A 403 8.87 33.31 13.21
N ALA A 404 8.23 32.98 12.09
CA ALA A 404 7.47 33.93 11.29
C ALA A 404 6.30 34.55 12.08
N ILE A 405 5.55 33.74 12.84
CA ILE A 405 4.48 34.20 13.72
C ILE A 405 5.00 35.21 14.76
N ARG A 406 6.13 34.92 15.40
CA ARG A 406 6.72 35.80 16.44
C ARG A 406 7.19 37.13 15.87
N THR A 407 7.77 37.11 14.67
CA THR A 407 8.31 38.31 14.01
C THR A 407 7.20 39.32 13.74
N ASP A 408 6.05 38.87 13.25
CA ASP A 408 4.90 39.75 12.96
C ASP A 408 4.20 40.25 14.22
N ALA A 409 4.26 39.54 15.35
CA ALA A 409 3.68 39.98 16.62
C ALA A 409 4.51 41.06 17.34
N SER A 410 5.79 41.22 16.96
CA SER A 410 6.75 42.14 17.58
C SER A 410 6.85 43.51 16.92
N ARG A 411 6.04 43.77 15.88
CA ARG A 411 6.00 45.01 15.09
C ARG A 411 4.56 45.49 14.96
#